data_AF-A0AAV4HDU9-F1
#
_entry.id   AF-A0AAV4HDU9-F1
#
_cell.length_a   1.000
_cell.length_b   1.000
_cell.length_c   1.000
_cell.angle_alpha   90.00
_cell.angle_beta   90.00
_cell.angle_gamma   90.00
#
_symmetry.space_group_name_H-M   'P 1'
#
loop_
_entity.id
_entity.type
_entity.pdbx_description
1 polymer ?
#
loop_
_entity_poly.entity_id
_entity_poly.type
_entity_poly.pdbx_seq_one_letter_code
_entity_poly.pdbx_strand_id
1 'polypeptide(L)'
;MDEASQQYKVIDVAPLLQTRYAILSESGFVVVIDRRQDGWGLVKSILLKLSAFFPVHIQVVFLLQPKGFFQRAFADFRSKFVKDELEFKVILCDSPKDIEEWIDLGQLTSDVGGDLEFDAHEWTEHRSAVEKFSKNTAQISTNLSGVVKKMEERELPNDMPGTQTLMRMCQAERKELLEDIDSASAHGDTLLKCIRGDCERTPLTKLCHVLELERLLVQLDESRTGFGEFWTRHETKLQQCLILREFEEEFKLIQFTMGRRQEVLEAAMEDLGESVPQVEALLKDFEALEEESQVRRV
;
A
#
# COMPACT_ATOMS: atom_id res chain seq x y z
N MET A 1 7.72 3.83 47.08
CA MET A 1 9.12 3.46 46.82
C MET A 1 9.04 2.08 46.19
N ASP A 2 8.77 2.05 44.89
CA ASP A 2 8.70 0.86 44.05
C ASP A 2 9.40 1.22 42.74
N GLU A 3 10.73 1.10 42.78
CA GLU A 3 11.58 1.11 41.60
C GLU A 3 11.94 -0.35 41.30
N ALA A 4 11.43 -0.87 40.19
CA ALA A 4 12.00 -1.94 39.35
C ALA A 4 10.89 -2.61 38.52
N SER A 5 10.26 -1.86 37.62
CA SER A 5 9.64 -2.47 36.44
C SER A 5 10.64 -2.38 35.30
N GLN A 6 11.62 -3.30 35.31
CA GLN A 6 12.47 -3.53 34.14
C GLN A 6 11.55 -4.04 33.03
N GLN A 7 11.26 -3.15 32.08
CA GLN A 7 10.39 -3.38 30.96
C GLN A 7 11.07 -4.40 30.04
N TYR A 8 10.68 -5.68 30.13
CA TYR A 8 11.00 -6.64 29.07
C TYR A 8 10.36 -6.12 27.78
N LYS A 9 11.17 -5.51 26.90
CA LYS A 9 10.75 -5.21 25.54
C LYS A 9 10.59 -6.55 24.83
N VAL A 10 9.36 -7.05 24.79
CA VAL A 10 8.98 -8.04 23.80
C VAL A 10 9.03 -7.33 22.46
N ILE A 11 10.12 -7.52 21.74
CA ILE A 11 10.24 -7.10 20.36
C ILE A 11 9.25 -7.97 19.58
N ASP A 12 8.12 -7.38 19.18
CA ASP A 12 7.18 -8.02 18.26
C ASP A 12 7.86 -8.14 16.89
N VAL A 13 8.48 -9.30 16.68
CA VAL A 13 9.08 -9.71 15.42
C VAL A 13 8.04 -10.27 14.44
N ALA A 14 6.76 -10.46 14.82
CA ALA A 14 5.76 -11.08 13.93
C ALA A 14 5.65 -10.40 12.54
N PRO A 15 5.73 -9.07 12.41
CA PRO A 15 5.72 -8.41 11.09
C PRO A 15 7.00 -8.66 10.29
N LEU A 16 8.15 -8.80 10.98
CA LEU A 16 9.45 -9.10 10.38
C LEU A 16 9.54 -10.52 9.84
N LEU A 17 8.70 -11.40 10.40
CA LEU A 17 8.66 -12.81 10.11
C LEU A 17 7.83 -13.12 8.86
N GLN A 18 6.75 -12.38 8.62
CA GLN A 18 5.83 -12.61 7.49
C GLN A 18 6.49 -12.42 6.11
N THR A 19 7.41 -11.47 5.98
CA THR A 19 8.10 -11.15 4.72
C THR A 19 9.23 -12.15 4.39
N ARG A 20 9.74 -12.91 5.38
CA ARG A 20 10.81 -13.92 5.21
C ARG A 20 10.30 -15.37 5.27
N TYR A 21 9.03 -15.59 5.63
CA TYR A 21 8.48 -16.93 5.87
C TYR A 21 8.34 -17.83 4.64
N ALA A 22 8.36 -17.30 3.42
CA ALA A 22 8.32 -18.16 2.24
C ALA A 22 9.65 -18.90 1.98
N ILE A 23 10.77 -18.46 2.57
CA ILE A 23 12.11 -18.97 2.23
C ILE A 23 12.80 -19.72 3.40
N LEU A 24 12.38 -19.51 4.66
CA LEU A 24 13.02 -20.09 5.85
C LEU A 24 12.24 -21.26 6.49
N SER A 25 11.18 -21.76 5.86
CA SER A 25 10.19 -22.66 6.47
C SER A 25 10.69 -24.04 6.90
N GLU A 26 11.96 -24.42 6.66
CA GLU A 26 12.48 -25.74 7.03
C GLU A 26 13.39 -25.77 8.27
N SER A 27 13.93 -24.65 8.78
CA SER A 27 15.02 -24.69 9.80
C SER A 27 14.64 -24.31 11.24
N GLY A 28 13.51 -23.62 11.48
CA GLY A 28 13.05 -23.24 12.83
C GLY A 28 13.88 -22.14 13.53
N PHE A 29 13.40 -21.67 14.69
CA PHE A 29 14.02 -20.58 15.46
C PHE A 29 14.96 -21.08 16.56
N VAL A 30 16.04 -20.35 16.78
CA VAL A 30 16.93 -20.49 17.93
C VAL A 30 16.73 -19.30 18.86
N VAL A 31 16.48 -19.56 20.14
CA VAL A 31 16.25 -18.51 21.14
C VAL A 31 17.30 -18.62 22.24
N VAL A 32 17.92 -17.51 22.61
CA VAL A 32 18.80 -17.42 23.77
C VAL A 32 18.09 -16.65 24.88
N ILE A 33 18.01 -17.24 26.06
CA ILE A 33 17.45 -16.61 27.26
C ILE A 33 18.58 -16.48 28.27
N ASP A 34 18.90 -15.25 28.66
CA ASP A 34 19.82 -14.99 29.76
C ASP A 34 19.07 -14.94 31.09
N ARG A 35 19.36 -15.91 31.97
CA ARG A 35 18.79 -16.02 33.32
C ARG A 35 19.80 -15.60 34.40
N ARG A 36 21.01 -15.17 34.08
CA ARG A 36 22.07 -14.95 35.09
C ARG A 36 21.67 -14.02 36.24
N GLN A 37 20.73 -13.11 36.02
CA GLN A 37 20.21 -12.18 37.04
C GLN A 37 18.74 -12.43 37.43
N ASP A 38 18.12 -13.52 36.97
CA ASP A 38 16.67 -13.74 37.07
C ASP A 38 16.25 -15.09 37.67
N GLY A 39 15.03 -15.13 38.21
CA GLY A 39 14.42 -16.31 38.84
C GLY A 39 13.76 -17.29 37.85
N TRP A 40 13.58 -18.55 38.26
CA TRP A 40 12.89 -19.57 37.45
C TRP A 40 11.44 -19.25 37.11
N GLY A 41 10.76 -18.42 37.92
CA GLY A 41 9.37 -18.02 37.66
C GLY A 41 9.22 -17.21 36.37
N LEU A 42 10.15 -16.28 36.12
CA LEU A 42 10.16 -15.46 34.91
C LEU A 42 10.51 -16.30 33.68
N VAL A 43 11.55 -17.14 33.78
CA VAL A 43 11.92 -18.07 32.70
C VAL A 43 10.78 -19.01 32.37
N LYS A 44 10.07 -19.55 33.38
CA LYS A 44 8.87 -20.36 33.14
C LYS A 44 7.81 -19.57 32.36
N SER A 45 7.53 -18.33 32.77
CA SER A 45 6.54 -17.49 32.08
C SER A 45 6.94 -17.24 30.61
N ILE A 46 8.22 -16.98 30.34
CA ILE A 46 8.73 -16.76 28.99
C ILE A 46 8.60 -18.04 28.15
N LEU A 47 9.05 -19.19 28.65
CA LEU A 47 8.98 -20.46 27.92
C LEU A 47 7.54 -20.86 27.58
N LEU A 48 6.59 -20.67 28.50
CA LEU A 48 5.18 -20.93 28.24
C LEU A 48 4.60 -19.98 27.19
N LYS A 49 4.95 -18.70 27.25
CA LYS A 49 4.52 -17.72 26.24
C LYS A 49 5.10 -18.05 24.87
N LEU A 50 6.36 -18.46 24.80
CA LEU A 50 6.99 -18.91 23.56
C LEU A 50 6.27 -20.14 23.01
N SER A 51 5.97 -21.13 23.84
CA SER A 51 5.28 -22.34 23.38
C SER A 51 3.83 -22.08 22.95
N ALA A 52 3.14 -21.12 23.58
CA ALA A 52 1.72 -20.87 23.30
C ALA A 52 1.48 -19.87 22.16
N PHE A 53 2.38 -18.90 21.96
CA PHE A 53 2.12 -17.74 21.08
C PHE A 53 3.19 -17.51 20.02
N PHE A 54 4.34 -18.19 20.08
CA PHE A 54 5.37 -17.94 19.10
C PHE A 54 4.92 -18.48 17.73
N PRO A 55 4.94 -17.65 16.68
CA PRO A 55 4.17 -17.93 15.47
C PRO A 55 4.73 -19.07 14.62
N VAL A 56 5.96 -19.55 14.89
CA VAL A 56 6.63 -20.60 14.12
C VAL A 56 7.46 -21.54 14.98
N HIS A 57 7.74 -22.73 14.47
CA HIS A 57 8.56 -23.74 15.12
C HIS A 57 9.88 -23.18 15.71
N ILE A 58 10.03 -23.33 17.02
CA ILE A 58 11.29 -23.09 17.74
C ILE A 58 12.08 -24.40 17.75
N GLN A 59 13.26 -24.40 17.16
CA GLN A 59 14.14 -25.56 17.12
C GLN A 59 14.77 -25.83 18.49
N VAL A 60 15.29 -24.79 19.14
CA VAL A 60 15.98 -24.92 20.43
C VAL A 60 16.00 -23.60 21.18
N VAL A 61 15.92 -23.69 22.50
CA VAL A 61 16.14 -22.58 23.43
C VAL A 61 17.39 -22.85 24.26
N PHE A 62 18.38 -21.97 24.16
CA PHE A 62 19.55 -21.95 25.04
C PHE A 62 19.24 -21.07 26.26
N LEU A 63 19.43 -21.61 27.45
CA LEU A 63 19.19 -20.92 28.71
C LEU A 63 20.51 -20.74 29.45
N LEU A 64 21.05 -19.52 29.40
CA LEU A 64 22.29 -19.15 30.08
C LEU A 64 22.01 -18.92 31.58
N GLN A 65 22.68 -19.67 32.45
CA GLN A 65 22.42 -19.66 33.89
C GLN A 65 23.63 -19.17 34.73
N PRO A 66 23.42 -18.77 36.00
CA PRO A 66 24.52 -18.40 36.89
C PRO A 66 25.51 -19.57 37.10
N LYS A 67 26.81 -19.27 37.07
CA LYS A 67 27.88 -20.26 37.28
C LYS A 67 27.74 -20.96 38.64
N GLY A 68 27.86 -22.30 38.63
CA GLY A 68 27.86 -23.12 39.85
C GLY A 68 26.47 -23.48 40.40
N PHE A 69 25.40 -23.19 39.66
CA PHE A 69 24.05 -23.63 40.00
C PHE A 69 23.87 -25.10 39.60
N PHE A 70 23.67 -25.99 40.59
CA PHE A 70 23.64 -27.44 40.37
C PHE A 70 22.52 -27.91 39.42
N GLN A 71 22.82 -28.93 38.60
CA GLN A 71 21.85 -29.68 37.76
C GLN A 71 20.59 -30.15 38.53
N ARG A 72 20.65 -30.24 39.86
CA ARG A 72 19.54 -30.62 40.74
C ARG A 72 18.32 -29.70 40.62
N ALA A 73 18.55 -28.39 40.58
CA ALA A 73 17.46 -27.41 40.46
C ALA A 73 16.83 -27.43 39.06
N PHE A 74 17.60 -27.78 38.03
CA PHE A 74 17.06 -28.03 36.70
C PHE A 74 16.35 -29.37 36.58
N ALA A 75 16.84 -30.43 37.22
CA ALA A 75 16.13 -31.71 37.28
C ALA A 75 14.78 -31.54 37.99
N ASP A 76 14.71 -30.71 39.04
CA ASP A 76 13.45 -30.33 39.70
C ASP A 76 12.56 -29.46 38.81
N PHE A 77 13.12 -28.52 38.06
CA PHE A 77 12.38 -27.72 37.07
C PHE A 77 11.84 -28.61 35.93
N ARG A 78 12.65 -29.53 35.41
CA ARG A 78 12.33 -30.41 34.29
C ARG A 78 11.31 -31.48 34.68
N SER A 79 11.46 -32.08 35.87
CA SER A 79 10.54 -33.09 36.40
C SER A 79 9.18 -32.51 36.78
N LYS A 80 9.11 -31.23 37.16
CA LYS A 80 7.85 -30.54 37.49
C LYS A 80 7.19 -29.83 36.30
N PHE A 81 7.92 -29.46 35.24
CA PHE A 81 7.39 -28.57 34.19
C PHE A 81 7.64 -28.96 32.73
N VAL A 82 8.72 -29.69 32.39
CA VAL A 82 9.25 -29.64 30.99
C VAL A 82 8.86 -30.84 30.14
N LYS A 83 8.22 -31.89 30.68
CA LYS A 83 8.06 -33.11 29.88
C LYS A 83 6.89 -33.09 28.87
N ASP A 84 5.82 -32.34 29.13
CA ASP A 84 4.59 -32.42 28.31
C ASP A 84 4.03 -31.08 27.81
N GLU A 85 4.59 -29.91 28.19
CA GLU A 85 4.04 -28.58 27.85
C GLU A 85 4.85 -27.76 26.82
N LEU A 86 6.11 -28.12 26.53
CA LEU A 86 6.96 -27.34 25.62
C LEU A 86 7.16 -28.08 24.30
N GLU A 87 6.85 -27.40 23.19
CA GLU A 87 7.01 -27.95 21.84
C GLU A 87 8.46 -27.95 21.33
N PHE A 88 9.42 -27.47 22.14
CA PHE A 88 10.82 -27.26 21.75
C PHE A 88 11.82 -27.71 22.81
N LYS A 89 13.05 -28.00 22.37
CA LYS A 89 14.15 -28.42 23.25
C LYS A 89 14.73 -27.22 24.02
N VAL A 90 14.98 -27.39 25.32
CA VAL A 90 15.71 -26.42 26.14
C VAL A 90 17.08 -26.99 26.53
N ILE A 91 18.16 -26.24 26.26
CA ILE A 91 19.55 -26.58 26.59
C ILE A 91 20.04 -25.59 27.65
N LEU A 92 20.65 -26.08 28.72
CA LEU A 92 21.28 -25.23 29.73
C LEU A 92 22.73 -24.94 29.37
N CYS A 93 23.13 -23.70 29.58
CA CYS A 93 24.49 -23.21 29.35
C CYS A 93 25.02 -22.59 30.65
N ASP A 94 26.17 -23.07 31.12
CA ASP A 94 26.86 -22.53 32.29
C ASP A 94 27.80 -21.36 31.91
N SER A 95 28.12 -21.26 30.62
CA SER A 95 28.97 -20.24 30.05
C SER A 95 28.47 -19.85 28.65
N PRO A 96 28.66 -18.59 28.22
CA PRO A 96 28.46 -18.18 26.82
C PRO A 96 29.09 -19.12 25.78
N LYS A 97 30.31 -19.60 26.07
CA LYS A 97 31.02 -20.64 25.29
C LYS A 97 30.20 -21.87 24.89
N ASP A 98 29.25 -22.29 25.74
CA ASP A 98 28.40 -23.44 25.44
C ASP A 98 27.41 -23.15 24.30
N ILE A 99 27.14 -21.87 24.02
CA ILE A 99 26.28 -21.37 22.94
C ILE A 99 27.09 -21.13 21.66
N GLU A 100 28.36 -20.70 21.79
CA GLU A 100 29.29 -20.43 20.67
C GLU A 100 29.51 -21.66 19.77
N GLU A 101 29.38 -22.88 20.31
CA GLU A 101 29.46 -24.12 19.54
C GLU A 101 28.29 -24.31 18.55
N TRP A 102 27.19 -23.57 18.73
CA TRP A 102 25.94 -23.72 17.99
C TRP A 102 25.54 -22.48 17.18
N ILE A 103 25.94 -21.29 17.64
CA ILE A 103 25.55 -20.01 17.05
C ILE A 103 26.81 -19.19 16.78
N ASP A 104 26.90 -18.63 15.58
CA ASP A 104 27.98 -17.71 15.19
C ASP A 104 28.02 -16.49 16.14
N LEU A 105 29.20 -16.13 16.61
CA LEU A 105 29.44 -14.99 17.50
C LEU A 105 28.88 -13.69 16.91
N GLY A 106 28.94 -13.52 15.58
CA GLY A 106 28.37 -12.35 14.90
C GLY A 106 26.84 -12.27 14.93
N GLN A 107 26.15 -13.27 15.46
CA GLN A 107 24.69 -13.30 15.65
C GLN A 107 24.28 -13.19 17.13
N LEU A 108 25.24 -13.19 18.04
CA LEU A 108 25.03 -13.10 19.48
C LEU A 108 25.44 -11.72 19.97
N THR A 109 24.64 -11.13 20.85
CA THR A 109 24.97 -9.84 21.47
C THR A 109 26.08 -10.01 22.52
N SER A 110 26.80 -8.93 22.80
CA SER A 110 27.99 -8.96 23.67
C SER A 110 27.70 -9.42 25.10
N ASP A 111 26.49 -9.19 25.61
CA ASP A 111 26.05 -9.64 26.92
C ASP A 111 26.00 -11.18 27.02
N VAL A 112 25.70 -11.89 25.93
CA VAL A 112 25.70 -13.35 25.85
C VAL A 112 26.94 -13.92 25.15
N GLY A 113 28.00 -13.13 25.04
CA GLY A 113 29.33 -13.56 24.59
C GLY A 113 29.57 -13.53 23.09
N GLY A 114 28.76 -12.81 22.32
CA GLY A 114 29.03 -12.60 20.89
C GLY A 114 29.60 -11.21 20.56
N ASP A 115 29.63 -10.93 19.26
CA ASP A 115 30.22 -9.73 18.67
C ASP A 115 29.15 -8.83 18.00
N LEU A 116 27.87 -9.17 18.11
CA LEU A 116 26.78 -8.38 17.55
C LEU A 116 26.54 -7.12 18.38
N GLU A 117 26.89 -5.97 17.80
CA GLU A 117 26.53 -4.67 18.35
C GLU A 117 25.02 -4.45 18.19
N PHE A 118 24.31 -4.38 19.33
CA PHE A 118 22.88 -4.14 19.37
C PHE A 118 22.55 -2.99 20.32
N ASP A 119 21.91 -1.97 19.78
CA ASP A 119 21.34 -0.87 20.55
C ASP A 119 19.80 -1.00 20.57
N ALA A 120 19.26 -1.32 21.75
CA ALA A 120 17.83 -1.47 21.95
C ALA A 120 17.05 -0.15 21.76
N HIS A 121 17.68 1.00 21.97
CA HIS A 121 17.08 2.31 21.74
C HIS A 121 16.98 2.58 20.25
N GLU A 122 18.10 2.50 19.51
CA GLU A 122 18.14 2.67 18.04
C GLU A 122 17.15 1.72 17.35
N TRP A 123 17.16 0.44 17.72
CA TRP A 123 16.23 -0.55 17.17
C TRP A 123 14.76 -0.14 17.37
N THR A 124 14.43 0.41 18.54
CA THR A 124 13.06 0.85 18.85
C THR A 124 12.67 2.09 18.04
N GLU A 125 13.59 3.02 17.84
CA GLU A 125 13.36 4.21 17.02
C GLU A 125 13.13 3.83 15.55
N HIS A 126 13.96 2.94 15.00
CA HIS A 126 13.77 2.37 13.68
C HIS A 126 12.42 1.68 13.54
N ARG A 127 12.06 0.80 14.50
CA ARG A 127 10.75 0.13 14.52
C ARG A 127 9.61 1.14 14.48
N SER A 128 9.67 2.18 15.32
CA SER A 128 8.63 3.22 15.37
C SER A 128 8.52 3.99 14.07
N ALA A 129 9.64 4.31 13.41
CA ALA A 129 9.65 5.00 12.13
C ALA A 129 9.01 4.13 11.03
N VAL A 130 9.36 2.85 10.95
CA VAL A 130 8.75 1.90 10.01
C VAL A 130 7.25 1.73 10.25
N GLU A 131 6.81 1.64 11.51
CA GLU A 131 5.38 1.55 11.84
C GLU A 131 4.59 2.79 11.43
N LYS A 132 5.16 3.99 11.63
CA LYS A 132 4.54 5.23 11.17
C LYS A 132 4.42 5.25 9.65
N PHE A 133 5.46 4.82 8.94
CA PHE A 133 5.43 4.72 7.48
C PHE A 133 4.41 3.69 6.97
N SER A 134 4.33 2.54 7.63
CA SER A 134 3.33 1.51 7.34
C SER A 134 1.90 2.05 7.48
N LYS A 135 1.60 2.76 8.57
CA LYS A 135 0.30 3.43 8.77
C LYS A 135 0.01 4.46 7.69
N ASN A 136 0.99 5.26 7.30
CA ASN A 136 0.84 6.23 6.22
C ASN A 136 0.51 5.55 4.88
N THR A 137 1.24 4.49 4.55
CA THR A 137 1.01 3.69 3.33
C THR A 137 -0.41 3.10 3.30
N ALA A 138 -0.88 2.57 4.42
CA ALA A 138 -2.24 2.06 4.54
C ALA A 138 -3.32 3.16 4.37
N GLN A 139 -3.07 4.36 4.89
CA GLN A 139 -3.97 5.51 4.72
C GLN A 139 -4.04 5.95 3.24
N ILE A 140 -2.91 6.02 2.55
CA ILE A 140 -2.87 6.35 1.12
C ILE A 140 -3.65 5.32 0.31
N SER A 141 -3.45 4.03 0.57
CA SER A 141 -4.21 2.95 -0.08
C SER A 141 -5.72 3.08 0.15
N THR A 142 -6.12 3.50 1.36
CA THR A 142 -7.52 3.74 1.71
C THR A 142 -8.09 4.95 0.96
N ASN A 143 -7.35 6.06 0.91
CA ASN A 143 -7.74 7.27 0.18
C ASN A 143 -7.89 6.98 -1.32
N LEU A 144 -6.90 6.29 -1.90
CA LEU A 144 -6.90 5.86 -3.29
C LEU A 144 -8.16 5.05 -3.61
N SER A 145 -8.46 4.03 -2.81
CA SER A 145 -9.65 3.20 -3.00
C SER A 145 -10.94 4.02 -2.92
N GLY A 146 -11.01 4.98 -1.99
CA GLY A 146 -12.15 5.88 -1.84
C GLY A 146 -12.36 6.77 -3.06
N VAL A 147 -11.30 7.34 -3.63
CA VAL A 147 -11.37 8.18 -4.83
C VAL A 147 -11.74 7.34 -6.05
N VAL A 148 -11.14 6.17 -6.25
CA VAL A 148 -11.48 5.26 -7.35
C VAL A 148 -12.95 4.92 -7.31
N LYS A 149 -13.46 4.50 -6.14
CA LYS A 149 -14.88 4.22 -5.95
C LYS A 149 -15.76 5.44 -6.27
N LYS A 150 -15.39 6.62 -5.77
CA LYS A 150 -16.10 7.88 -6.05
C LYS A 150 -16.09 8.24 -7.54
N MET A 151 -15.04 7.89 -8.28
CA MET A 151 -14.97 8.11 -9.73
C MET A 151 -15.85 7.11 -10.50
N GLU A 152 -15.91 5.85 -10.07
CA GLU A 152 -16.73 4.81 -10.69
C GLU A 152 -18.22 5.03 -10.49
N GLU A 153 -18.63 5.44 -9.29
CA GLU A 153 -20.03 5.67 -8.91
C GLU A 153 -20.60 6.98 -9.44
N ARG A 154 -19.75 7.89 -9.96
CA ARG A 154 -20.23 9.16 -10.53
C ARG A 154 -20.99 8.93 -11.83
N GLU A 155 -22.19 9.51 -11.86
CA GLU A 155 -22.99 9.60 -13.09
C GLU A 155 -22.33 10.57 -14.08
N LEU A 156 -22.45 10.24 -15.37
CA LEU A 156 -21.95 11.07 -16.45
C LEU A 156 -22.91 12.25 -16.69
N PRO A 157 -22.41 13.49 -16.81
CA PRO A 157 -23.24 14.64 -17.12
C PRO A 157 -23.90 14.52 -18.49
N ASN A 158 -25.06 15.17 -18.65
CA ASN A 158 -25.84 15.13 -19.88
C ASN A 158 -25.53 16.29 -20.84
N ASP A 159 -24.61 17.18 -20.48
CA ASP A 159 -24.23 18.37 -21.23
C ASP A 159 -22.71 18.54 -21.29
N MET A 160 -22.23 19.27 -22.31
CA MET A 160 -20.81 19.48 -22.54
C MET A 160 -20.10 20.23 -21.38
N PRO A 161 -20.63 21.35 -20.86
CA PRO A 161 -19.99 22.07 -19.74
C PRO A 161 -19.86 21.23 -18.46
N GLY A 162 -20.87 20.42 -18.16
CA GLY A 162 -20.89 19.48 -17.05
C GLY A 162 -19.79 18.43 -17.21
N THR A 163 -19.70 17.80 -18.38
CA THR A 163 -18.67 16.78 -18.66
C THR A 163 -17.25 17.35 -18.55
N GLN A 164 -17.00 18.54 -19.13
CA GLN A 164 -15.70 19.20 -19.00
C GLN A 164 -15.36 19.55 -17.54
N THR A 165 -16.35 19.95 -16.75
CA THR A 165 -16.16 20.25 -15.32
C THR A 165 -15.83 18.99 -14.54
N LEU A 166 -16.54 17.89 -14.79
CA LEU A 166 -16.25 16.59 -14.20
C LEU A 166 -14.83 16.13 -14.54
N MET A 167 -14.41 16.26 -15.81
CA MET A 167 -13.04 15.91 -16.23
C MET A 167 -11.98 16.69 -15.47
N ARG A 168 -12.14 18.02 -15.33
CA ARG A 168 -11.20 18.86 -14.55
C ARG A 168 -11.13 18.43 -13.09
N MET A 169 -12.28 18.11 -12.48
CA MET A 169 -12.33 17.62 -11.09
C MET A 169 -11.60 16.27 -10.95
N CYS A 170 -11.89 15.30 -11.82
CA CYS A 170 -11.24 13.99 -11.77
C CYS A 170 -9.72 14.11 -12.00
N GLN A 171 -9.28 15.01 -12.88
CA GLN A 171 -7.86 15.29 -13.11
C GLN A 171 -7.17 15.90 -11.88
N ALA A 172 -7.85 16.79 -11.16
CA ALA A 172 -7.35 17.36 -9.91
C ALA A 172 -7.22 16.29 -8.82
N GLU A 173 -8.24 15.45 -8.64
CA GLU A 173 -8.21 14.33 -7.67
C GLU A 173 -7.11 13.31 -8.00
N ARG A 174 -6.92 13.00 -9.29
CA ARG A 174 -5.78 12.17 -9.74
C ARG A 174 -4.45 12.80 -9.36
N LYS A 175 -4.29 14.10 -9.60
CA LYS A 175 -3.03 14.80 -9.33
C LYS A 175 -2.69 14.74 -7.84
N GLU A 176 -3.65 15.04 -6.98
CA GLU A 176 -3.49 15.00 -5.53
C GLU A 176 -3.06 13.60 -5.05
N LEU A 177 -3.72 12.53 -5.52
CA LEU A 177 -3.35 11.17 -5.19
C LEU A 177 -1.94 10.78 -5.62
N LEU A 178 -1.54 11.18 -6.84
CA LEU A 178 -0.20 10.89 -7.34
C LEU A 178 0.87 11.67 -6.55
N GLU A 179 0.58 12.91 -6.16
CA GLU A 179 1.47 13.70 -5.30
C GLU A 179 1.62 13.04 -3.91
N ASP A 180 0.54 12.52 -3.33
CA ASP A 180 0.59 11.77 -2.05
C ASP A 180 1.45 10.50 -2.16
N ILE A 181 1.27 9.71 -3.22
CA ILE A 181 2.04 8.48 -3.46
C ILE A 181 3.52 8.80 -3.71
N ASP A 182 3.81 9.78 -4.56
CA ASP A 182 5.17 10.17 -4.89
C ASP A 182 5.90 10.75 -3.66
N SER A 183 5.20 11.56 -2.85
CA SER A 183 5.70 12.08 -1.57
C SER A 183 6.01 10.96 -0.57
N ALA A 184 5.10 10.00 -0.41
CA ALA A 184 5.31 8.85 0.47
C ALA A 184 6.47 7.96 -0.02
N SER A 185 6.61 7.77 -1.33
CA SER A 185 7.71 7.01 -1.93
C SER A 185 9.06 7.68 -1.63
N ALA A 186 9.17 9.00 -1.85
CA ALA A 186 10.37 9.76 -1.53
C ALA A 186 10.72 9.74 -0.03
N HIS A 187 9.71 9.81 0.83
CA HIS A 187 9.89 9.67 2.27
C HIS A 187 10.38 8.27 2.66
N GLY A 188 9.79 7.22 2.08
CA GLY A 188 10.19 5.83 2.30
C GLY A 188 11.62 5.55 1.84
N ASP A 189 12.03 6.06 0.67
CA ASP A 189 13.40 5.96 0.18
C ASP A 189 14.40 6.66 1.10
N THR A 190 14.04 7.84 1.59
CA THR A 190 14.87 8.59 2.55
C THR A 190 15.01 7.82 3.85
N LEU A 191 13.90 7.30 4.38
CA LEU A 191 13.90 6.50 5.60
C LEU A 191 14.72 5.22 5.43
N LEU A 192 14.59 4.54 4.29
CA LEU A 192 15.34 3.34 3.95
C LEU A 192 16.86 3.63 3.95
N LYS A 193 17.28 4.74 3.32
CA LYS A 193 18.67 5.19 3.34
C LYS A 193 19.16 5.49 4.76
N CYS A 194 18.37 6.20 5.57
CA CYS A 194 18.72 6.52 6.96
C CYS A 194 18.92 5.27 7.82
N ILE A 195 18.01 4.29 7.70
CA ILE A 195 18.11 3.06 8.51
C ILE A 195 19.24 2.17 8.00
N ARG A 196 19.36 1.97 6.69
CA ARG A 196 20.40 1.11 6.11
C ARG A 196 21.80 1.66 6.32
N GLY A 197 21.96 2.98 6.25
CA GLY A 197 23.26 3.65 6.24
C GLY A 197 24.11 3.30 5.01
N ASP A 198 25.40 3.63 5.06
CA ASP A 198 26.36 3.44 3.95
C ASP A 198 26.99 2.03 3.92
N CYS A 199 26.43 1.07 4.64
CA CYS A 199 27.00 -0.28 4.71
C CYS A 199 26.76 -1.07 3.41
N GLU A 200 27.83 -1.67 2.85
CA GLU A 200 27.73 -2.55 1.66
C GLU A 200 26.72 -3.71 1.88
N ARG A 201 26.68 -4.24 3.11
CA ARG A 201 25.71 -5.24 3.56
C ARG A 201 24.88 -4.69 4.72
N THR A 202 23.57 -4.89 4.66
CA THR A 202 22.66 -4.49 5.72
C THR A 202 22.95 -5.31 7.00
N PRO A 203 23.24 -4.65 8.14
CA PRO A 203 23.46 -5.35 9.40
C PRO A 203 22.24 -6.18 9.82
N LEU A 204 22.47 -7.31 10.49
CA LEU A 204 21.40 -8.22 10.95
C LEU A 204 20.36 -7.49 11.82
N THR A 205 20.80 -6.57 12.67
CA THR A 205 19.96 -5.78 13.58
C THR A 205 19.01 -4.82 12.85
N LYS A 206 19.34 -4.42 11.62
CA LYS A 206 18.56 -3.47 10.81
C LYS A 206 17.79 -4.14 9.67
N LEU A 207 18.20 -5.35 9.30
CA LEU A 207 17.70 -6.10 8.14
C LEU A 207 16.17 -6.17 8.11
N CYS A 208 15.57 -6.40 9.27
CA CYS A 208 14.13 -6.57 9.39
C CYS A 208 13.34 -5.27 9.06
N HIS A 209 13.86 -4.12 9.48
CA HIS A 209 13.29 -2.81 9.17
C HIS A 209 13.48 -2.45 7.69
N VAL A 210 14.65 -2.74 7.13
CA VAL A 210 14.98 -2.52 5.72
C VAL A 210 14.05 -3.32 4.82
N LEU A 211 13.88 -4.62 5.06
CA LEU A 211 13.00 -5.48 4.27
C LEU A 211 11.54 -5.03 4.33
N GLU A 212 11.06 -4.61 5.51
CA GLU A 212 9.69 -4.14 5.65
C GLU A 212 9.46 -2.81 4.91
N LEU A 213 10.43 -1.90 4.93
CA LEU A 213 10.36 -0.67 4.14
C LEU A 213 10.38 -0.93 2.64
N GLU A 214 11.28 -1.81 2.16
CA GLU A 214 11.32 -2.22 0.76
C GLU A 214 9.98 -2.81 0.32
N ARG A 215 9.37 -3.67 1.15
CA ARG A 215 8.05 -4.23 0.90
C ARG A 215 6.97 -3.14 0.80
N LEU A 216 6.95 -2.18 1.72
CA LEU A 216 5.97 -1.08 1.72
C LEU A 216 6.15 -0.15 0.50
N LEU A 217 7.40 0.10 0.08
CA LEU A 217 7.71 0.85 -1.15
C LEU A 217 7.18 0.13 -2.39
N VAL A 218 7.36 -1.19 -2.48
CA VAL A 218 6.78 -2.00 -3.57
C VAL A 218 5.26 -1.88 -3.58
N GLN A 219 4.60 -1.92 -2.41
CA GLN A 219 3.14 -1.76 -2.34
C GLN A 219 2.66 -0.37 -2.81
N LEU A 220 3.43 0.69 -2.56
CA LEU A 220 3.13 2.03 -3.08
C LEU A 220 3.25 2.07 -4.60
N ASP A 221 4.30 1.47 -5.17
CA ASP A 221 4.50 1.39 -6.62
C ASP A 221 3.41 0.56 -7.32
N GLU A 222 3.01 -0.57 -6.72
CA GLU A 222 1.88 -1.37 -7.19
C GLU A 222 0.58 -0.57 -7.17
N SER A 223 0.33 0.21 -6.09
CA SER A 223 -0.84 1.08 -5.97
C SER A 223 -0.84 2.17 -7.05
N ARG A 224 0.33 2.76 -7.33
CA ARG A 224 0.53 3.76 -8.39
C ARG A 224 0.22 3.18 -9.76
N THR A 225 0.77 2.00 -10.04
CA THR A 225 0.60 1.29 -11.32
C THR A 225 -0.85 0.90 -11.53
N GLY A 226 -1.48 0.25 -10.54
CA GLY A 226 -2.89 -0.14 -10.61
C GLY A 226 -3.82 1.06 -10.78
N PHE A 227 -3.54 2.19 -10.12
CA PHE A 227 -4.29 3.42 -10.34
C PHE A 227 -4.11 4.00 -11.74
N GLY A 228 -2.90 3.94 -12.31
CA GLY A 228 -2.64 4.38 -13.68
C GLY A 228 -3.43 3.60 -14.72
N GLU A 229 -3.52 2.28 -14.56
CA GLU A 229 -4.32 1.41 -15.41
C GLU A 229 -5.83 1.69 -15.31
N PHE A 230 -6.32 1.88 -14.08
CA PHE A 230 -7.69 2.34 -13.85
C PHE A 230 -7.95 3.69 -14.52
N TRP A 231 -7.07 4.66 -14.29
CA TRP A 231 -7.23 6.02 -14.78
C TRP A 231 -7.31 6.07 -16.30
N THR A 232 -6.46 5.31 -17.01
CA THR A 232 -6.47 5.26 -18.47
C THR A 232 -7.85 4.86 -19.02
N ARG A 233 -8.50 3.86 -18.39
CA ARG A 233 -9.86 3.44 -18.74
C ARG A 233 -10.89 4.51 -18.37
N HIS A 234 -10.77 5.11 -17.19
CA HIS A 234 -11.70 6.13 -16.72
C HIS A 234 -11.64 7.41 -17.57
N GLU A 235 -10.44 7.88 -17.91
CA GLU A 235 -10.21 9.03 -18.78
C GLU A 235 -10.80 8.81 -20.17
N THR A 236 -10.59 7.62 -20.74
CA THR A 236 -11.20 7.26 -22.03
C THR A 236 -12.73 7.33 -21.98
N LYS A 237 -13.36 6.83 -20.90
CA LYS A 237 -14.81 6.92 -20.70
C LYS A 237 -15.30 8.38 -20.67
N LEU A 238 -14.58 9.26 -19.96
CA LEU A 238 -14.93 10.68 -19.88
C LEU A 238 -14.76 11.40 -21.23
N GLN A 239 -13.69 11.09 -21.97
CA GLN A 239 -13.47 11.63 -23.31
C GLN A 239 -14.57 11.20 -24.29
N GLN A 240 -14.96 9.93 -24.26
CA GLN A 240 -16.08 9.42 -25.07
C GLN A 240 -17.40 10.10 -24.72
N CYS A 241 -17.64 10.36 -23.43
CA CYS A 241 -18.81 11.11 -22.99
C CYS A 241 -18.80 12.52 -23.59
N LEU A 242 -17.66 13.22 -23.56
CA LEU A 242 -17.54 14.58 -24.11
C LEU A 242 -17.83 14.61 -25.61
N ILE A 243 -17.20 13.71 -26.38
CA ILE A 243 -17.41 13.60 -27.83
C ILE A 243 -18.90 13.35 -28.13
N LEU A 244 -19.57 12.50 -27.36
CA LEU A 244 -20.99 12.25 -27.52
C LEU A 244 -21.83 13.51 -27.24
N ARG A 245 -21.48 14.30 -26.21
CA ARG A 245 -22.18 15.57 -25.91
C ARG A 245 -21.99 16.59 -27.02
N GLU A 246 -20.78 16.72 -27.56
CA GLU A 246 -20.47 17.60 -28.70
C GLU A 246 -21.30 17.22 -29.94
N PHE A 247 -21.32 15.92 -30.27
CA PHE A 247 -22.16 15.40 -31.35
C PHE A 247 -23.66 15.70 -31.12
N GLU A 248 -24.18 15.51 -29.91
CA GLU A 248 -25.59 15.78 -29.61
C GLU A 248 -25.95 17.26 -29.76
N GLU A 249 -25.06 18.20 -29.41
CA GLU A 249 -25.26 19.64 -29.63
C GLU A 249 -25.25 20.00 -31.12
N GLU A 250 -24.28 19.49 -31.88
CA GLU A 250 -24.20 19.68 -33.33
C GLU A 250 -25.43 19.10 -34.03
N PHE A 251 -25.84 17.89 -33.65
CA PHE A 251 -27.01 17.23 -34.19
C PHE A 251 -28.30 18.03 -33.95
N LYS A 252 -28.49 18.57 -32.73
CA LYS A 252 -29.64 19.44 -32.42
C LYS A 252 -29.65 20.70 -33.29
N LEU A 253 -28.48 21.30 -33.52
CA LEU A 253 -28.37 22.48 -34.39
C LEU A 253 -28.73 22.15 -35.85
N ILE A 254 -28.27 21.00 -36.36
CA ILE A 254 -28.61 20.52 -37.70
C ILE A 254 -30.11 20.25 -37.79
N GLN A 255 -30.69 19.54 -36.81
CA GLN A 255 -32.12 19.24 -36.77
C GLN A 255 -32.97 20.51 -36.77
N PHE A 256 -32.60 21.51 -35.95
CA PHE A 256 -33.28 22.81 -35.93
C PHE A 256 -33.18 23.54 -37.27
N THR A 257 -31.98 23.56 -37.86
CA THR A 257 -31.73 24.22 -39.15
C THR A 257 -32.53 23.56 -40.28
N MET A 258 -32.57 22.23 -40.30
CA MET A 258 -33.35 21.45 -41.26
C MET A 258 -34.85 21.68 -41.08
N GLY A 259 -35.37 21.64 -39.86
CA GLY A 259 -36.78 21.91 -39.56
C GLY A 259 -37.20 23.30 -40.05
N ARG A 260 -36.40 24.34 -39.76
CA ARG A 260 -36.67 25.70 -40.24
C ARG A 260 -36.69 25.78 -41.77
N ARG A 261 -35.76 25.11 -42.45
CA ARG A 261 -35.72 25.08 -43.93
C ARG A 261 -36.93 24.35 -44.51
N GLN A 262 -37.36 23.26 -43.89
CA GLN A 262 -38.56 22.54 -44.28
C GLN A 262 -39.82 23.42 -44.14
N GLU A 263 -39.97 24.14 -43.04
CA GLU A 263 -41.08 25.09 -42.86
C GLU A 263 -41.10 26.19 -43.94
N VAL A 264 -39.94 26.76 -44.28
CA VAL A 264 -39.84 27.74 -45.37
C VAL A 264 -40.22 27.13 -46.72
N LEU A 265 -39.76 25.91 -47.00
CA LEU A 265 -40.06 25.21 -48.24
C LEU A 265 -41.56 24.91 -48.36
N GLU A 266 -42.18 24.40 -47.30
CA GLU A 266 -43.61 24.09 -47.26
C GLU A 266 -44.45 25.36 -47.51
N ALA A 267 -44.10 26.48 -46.87
CA ALA A 267 -44.79 27.76 -47.08
C ALA A 267 -44.62 28.30 -48.51
N ALA A 268 -43.43 28.15 -49.11
CA ALA A 268 -43.17 28.59 -50.48
C ALA A 268 -43.89 27.74 -51.54
N MET A 269 -44.16 26.46 -51.25
CA MET A 269 -44.81 25.53 -52.17
C MET A 269 -46.35 25.63 -52.21
N GLU A 270 -46.98 26.44 -51.34
CA GLU A 270 -48.44 26.65 -51.36
C GLU A 270 -48.92 27.56 -52.51
N ASP A 271 -48.07 28.45 -53.03
CA ASP A 271 -48.40 29.38 -54.11
C ASP A 271 -47.66 29.01 -55.41
N LEU A 272 -48.42 28.69 -56.46
CA LEU A 272 -47.87 28.36 -57.79
C LEU A 272 -47.73 29.58 -58.71
N GLY A 273 -48.21 30.75 -58.29
CA GLY A 273 -48.27 31.97 -59.09
C GLY A 273 -49.34 31.92 -60.20
N GLU A 274 -50.05 33.03 -60.40
CA GLU A 274 -51.10 33.13 -61.44
C GLU A 274 -50.61 33.85 -62.70
N SER A 275 -49.34 34.28 -62.74
CA SER A 275 -48.75 35.03 -63.85
C SER A 275 -47.26 34.74 -64.04
N VAL A 276 -46.75 34.93 -65.26
CA VAL A 276 -45.33 34.74 -65.60
C VAL A 276 -44.37 35.50 -64.65
N PRO A 277 -44.60 36.78 -64.31
CA PRO A 277 -43.71 37.51 -63.40
C PRO A 277 -43.71 36.95 -61.97
N GLN A 278 -44.85 36.41 -61.50
CA GLN A 278 -44.95 35.79 -60.17
C GLN A 278 -44.20 34.46 -60.15
N VAL A 279 -44.34 33.63 -61.19
CA VAL A 279 -43.62 32.36 -61.31
C VAL A 279 -42.11 32.59 -61.39
N GLU A 280 -41.64 33.59 -62.13
CA GLU A 280 -40.22 33.96 -62.19
C GLU A 280 -39.67 34.43 -60.82
N ALA A 281 -40.47 35.17 -60.04
CA ALA A 281 -40.10 35.57 -58.69
C ALA A 281 -40.00 34.37 -57.74
N LEU A 282 -41.00 33.46 -57.76
CA LEU A 282 -41.00 32.24 -56.96
C LEU A 282 -39.81 31.32 -57.29
N LEU A 283 -39.46 31.19 -58.57
CA LEU A 283 -38.28 30.45 -59.02
C LEU A 283 -36.99 31.02 -58.44
N LYS A 284 -36.85 32.35 -58.45
CA LYS A 284 -35.67 33.03 -57.91
C LYS A 284 -35.56 32.86 -56.38
N ASP A 285 -36.68 32.90 -55.68
CA ASP A 285 -36.72 32.65 -54.23
C ASP A 285 -36.35 31.19 -53.91
N PHE A 286 -36.76 30.24 -54.77
CA PHE A 286 -36.39 28.83 -54.64
C PHE A 286 -34.89 28.58 -54.88
N GLU A 287 -34.32 29.21 -55.91
CA GLU A 287 -32.87 29.16 -56.19
C GLU A 287 -32.05 29.72 -55.01
N ALA A 288 -32.51 30.81 -54.39
CA ALA A 288 -31.86 31.38 -53.21
C ALA A 288 -31.92 30.43 -52.00
N LEU A 289 -33.07 29.79 -51.76
CA LEU A 289 -33.24 28.79 -50.70
C LEU A 289 -32.33 27.56 -50.92
N GLU A 290 -32.17 27.12 -52.17
CA GLU A 290 -31.26 26.03 -52.53
C GLU A 290 -29.79 26.42 -52.27
N GLU A 291 -29.38 27.63 -52.68
CA GLU A 291 -28.03 28.13 -52.47
C GLU A 291 -27.70 28.26 -50.97
N GLU A 292 -28.60 28.84 -50.17
CA GLU A 292 -28.48 28.87 -48.71
C GLU A 292 -28.43 27.47 -48.08
N SER A 293 -29.07 26.49 -48.71
CA SER A 293 -29.11 25.11 -48.25
C SER A 293 -27.80 24.36 -48.49
N GLN A 294 -27.07 24.70 -49.54
CA GLN A 294 -25.79 24.10 -49.92
C GLN A 294 -24.57 24.69 -49.19
N VAL A 295 -24.72 25.82 -48.48
CA VAL A 295 -23.64 26.37 -47.64
C VAL A 295 -23.33 25.40 -46.50
N ARG A 296 -22.32 24.55 -46.72
CA ARG A 296 -21.67 23.76 -45.66
C ARG A 296 -21.06 24.74 -44.66
N ARG A 297 -21.53 24.72 -43.42
CA ARG A 297 -20.70 25.24 -42.33
C ARG A 297 -19.51 24.28 -42.21
N VAL A 298 -18.33 24.78 -42.58
CA VAL A 298 -17.01 24.20 -42.31
C VAL A 298 -16.79 24.15 -40.81
#